data_AF-A0A2Z6G9F7-F1
#
_entry.id   AF-A0A2Z6G9F7-F1
#
_cell.length_a   1.000
_cell.length_b   1.000
_cell.length_c   1.000
_cell.angle_alpha   90.00
_cell.angle_beta   90.00
_cell.angle_gamma   90.00
#
_symmetry.space_group_name_H-M   'P 1'
#
loop_
_entity.id
_entity.type
_entity.pdbx_description
1 polymer ?
#
loop_
_entity_poly.entity_id
_entity_poly.type
_entity_poly.pdbx_seq_one_letter_code
_entity_poly.pdbx_strand_id
1 'polypeptide(L)'
;MQFVQNIVTTRIDFWLKIAALLTSETYAQAIQLYLEYDPQPPFDAGSPEKAPPVAVQFLNDMFAGMVQTATVTARRAKARLSK
;
A
#
# COMPACT_ATOMS: atom_id res chain seq x y z
N MET A 1 5.06 8.37 17.36
CA MET A 1 3.80 8.10 16.63
C MET A 1 4.00 8.37 15.13
N GLN A 2 4.93 7.67 14.45
CA GLN A 2 5.30 7.97 13.04
C GLN A 2 5.27 6.75 12.10
N PHE A 3 4.90 5.57 12.61
CA PHE A 3 4.96 4.33 11.83
C PHE A 3 3.72 4.02 10.97
N VAL A 4 2.71 4.90 10.94
CA VAL A 4 1.44 4.67 10.20
C VAL A 4 1.46 5.26 8.79
N GLN A 5 2.48 6.05 8.42
CA GLN A 5 2.48 6.86 7.20
C GLN A 5 2.56 6.04 5.88
N ASN A 6 3.07 4.80 5.91
CA ASN A 6 3.48 4.13 4.67
C ASN A 6 2.37 3.33 3.95
N ILE A 7 1.23 3.04 4.60
CA ILE A 7 0.04 2.43 3.96
C ILE A 7 -1.05 3.49 3.71
N VAL A 8 -0.82 4.72 4.18
CA VAL A 8 -1.78 5.83 4.19
C VAL A 8 -1.57 6.75 2.98
N THR A 9 -0.34 7.03 2.57
CA THR A 9 -0.03 7.97 1.47
C THR A 9 -0.62 7.55 0.12
N THR A 10 -0.44 6.29 -0.31
CA THR A 10 -0.98 5.82 -1.62
C THR A 10 -2.51 5.89 -1.71
N ARG A 11 -3.23 5.86 -0.58
CA ARG A 11 -4.70 6.00 -0.58
C ARG A 11 -5.13 7.46 -0.73
N ILE A 12 -4.36 8.41 -0.20
CA ILE A 12 -4.70 9.83 -0.28
C ILE A 12 -4.61 10.33 -1.72
N ASP A 13 -3.56 9.94 -2.46
CA ASP A 13 -3.43 10.28 -3.89
C ASP A 13 -4.64 9.80 -4.70
N PHE A 14 -5.12 8.59 -4.40
CA PHE A 14 -6.28 8.00 -5.02
C PHE A 14 -7.57 8.77 -4.67
N TRP A 15 -7.77 9.13 -3.41
CA TRP A 15 -8.93 9.90 -2.98
C TRP A 15 -8.93 11.33 -3.54
N LEU A 16 -7.77 11.98 -3.68
CA LEU A 16 -7.66 13.29 -4.33
C LEU A 16 -8.06 13.21 -5.81
N LYS A 17 -7.66 12.14 -6.52
CA LYS A 17 -8.14 11.88 -7.89
C LYS A 17 -9.64 11.66 -7.95
N ILE A 18 -10.21 10.90 -7.02
CA ILE A 18 -11.67 10.74 -6.93
C ILE A 18 -12.34 12.09 -6.65
N ALA A 19 -11.82 12.89 -5.72
CA ALA A 19 -12.37 14.20 -5.40
C ALA A 19 -12.38 15.11 -6.65
N ALA A 20 -11.32 15.10 -7.45
CA ALA A 20 -11.24 15.84 -8.70
C ALA A 20 -12.30 15.40 -9.72
N LEU A 21 -12.53 14.08 -9.85
CA LEU A 21 -13.53 13.51 -10.76
C LEU A 21 -14.98 13.80 -10.32
N LEU A 22 -15.23 13.81 -9.01
CA LEU A 22 -16.58 14.00 -8.46
C LEU A 22 -16.97 15.49 -8.30
N THR A 23 -15.98 16.39 -8.26
CA THR A 23 -16.20 17.82 -8.00
C THR A 23 -15.48 18.67 -9.04
N SER A 24 -14.21 18.99 -8.82
CA SER A 24 -13.32 19.71 -9.74
C SER A 24 -11.87 19.56 -9.28
N GLU A 25 -10.91 19.79 -10.19
CA GLU A 25 -9.48 19.83 -9.84
C GLU A 25 -9.17 20.86 -8.76
N THR A 26 -9.74 22.07 -8.85
CA THR A 26 -9.53 23.14 -7.86
C THR A 26 -9.98 22.73 -6.45
N TYR A 27 -11.10 22.01 -6.34
CA TYR A 27 -11.59 21.52 -5.05
C TYR A 27 -10.67 20.44 -4.46
N ALA A 28 -10.18 19.52 -5.30
CA ALA A 28 -9.20 18.52 -4.87
C ALA A 28 -7.88 19.18 -4.42
N GLN A 29 -7.40 20.20 -5.13
CA GLN A 29 -6.23 20.99 -4.74
C GLN A 29 -6.44 21.75 -3.42
N ALA A 30 -7.64 22.29 -3.18
CA ALA A 30 -7.99 22.92 -1.91
C ALA A 30 -7.99 21.93 -0.74
N ILE A 31 -8.49 20.69 -0.95
CA ILE A 31 -8.38 19.62 0.05
C ILE A 31 -6.91 19.26 0.29
N GLN A 32 -6.12 19.09 -0.76
CA GLN A 32 -4.70 18.80 -0.65
C GLN A 32 -3.96 19.85 0.19
N LEU A 33 -4.25 21.13 -0.06
CA LEU A 33 -3.70 22.25 0.70
C LEU A 33 -4.19 22.27 2.15
N TYR A 34 -5.49 22.07 2.39
CA TYR A 34 -6.08 22.05 3.73
C TYR A 34 -5.47 20.96 4.63
N LEU A 35 -5.08 19.82 4.03
CA LEU A 35 -4.42 18.73 4.73
C LEU A 35 -2.90 18.88 4.81
N GLU A 36 -2.33 19.92 4.19
CA GLU A 36 -0.88 20.09 3.99
C GLU A 36 -0.23 18.82 3.41
N TYR A 37 -0.93 18.18 2.48
CA TYR A 37 -0.50 16.91 1.91
C TYR A 37 0.57 17.12 0.82
N ASP A 38 1.83 17.15 1.28
CA ASP A 38 3.06 17.14 0.47
C ASP A 38 3.97 15.97 0.90
N PRO A 39 3.70 14.74 0.43
CA PRO A 39 4.48 13.58 0.85
C PRO A 39 5.92 13.63 0.31
N GLN A 40 6.89 13.74 1.20
CA GLN A 40 8.33 13.63 0.90
C GLN A 40 8.95 12.43 1.63
N PRO A 41 8.79 11.20 1.10
CA PRO A 41 9.36 10.03 1.73
C PRO A 41 10.90 10.13 1.73
N PRO A 42 11.57 9.89 2.86
CA PRO A 42 13.03 9.98 2.95
C PRO A 42 13.77 8.80 2.29
N PHE A 43 13.04 7.76 1.87
CA PHE A 43 13.57 6.57 1.23
C PHE A 43 12.75 6.21 -0.02
N ASP A 44 13.42 5.86 -1.11
CA ASP A 44 12.79 5.37 -2.34
C ASP A 44 12.55 3.84 -2.28
N ALA A 45 11.79 3.40 -1.28
CA ALA A 45 11.50 1.97 -1.04
C ALA A 45 9.99 1.66 -1.05
N GLY A 46 9.19 2.53 -1.68
CA GLY A 46 7.74 2.43 -1.72
C GLY A 46 7.19 1.31 -2.63
N SER A 47 8.04 0.64 -3.42
CA SER A 47 7.67 -0.53 -4.21
C SER A 47 8.82 -1.55 -4.27
N PRO A 48 8.54 -2.84 -4.53
CA PRO A 48 9.56 -3.89 -4.58
C PRO A 48 10.65 -3.62 -5.63
N GLU A 49 10.31 -2.95 -6.73
CA GLU A 49 11.24 -2.65 -7.83
C GLU A 49 12.26 -1.56 -7.47
N LYS A 50 11.91 -0.69 -6.51
CA LYS A 50 12.75 0.43 -6.08
C LYS A 50 13.49 0.15 -4.78
N ALA A 51 12.92 -0.68 -3.92
CA ALA A 51 13.48 -0.99 -2.62
C ALA A 51 14.83 -1.75 -2.74
N PRO A 52 15.78 -1.53 -1.80
CA PRO A 52 16.99 -2.34 -1.72
C PRO A 52 16.64 -3.83 -1.54
N PRO A 53 17.37 -4.77 -2.19
CA PRO A 53 17.08 -6.19 -2.10
C PRO A 53 17.01 -6.73 -0.67
N VAL A 54 17.84 -6.18 0.22
CA VAL A 54 17.86 -6.56 1.64
C VAL A 54 16.56 -6.17 2.37
N ALA A 55 15.96 -5.03 2.04
CA ALA A 55 14.69 -4.59 2.62
C ALA A 55 13.53 -5.49 2.14
N VAL A 56 13.56 -5.89 0.87
CA VAL A 56 12.62 -6.87 0.31
C VAL A 56 12.77 -8.22 1.02
N GLN A 57 14.01 -8.70 1.21
CA GLN A 57 14.29 -9.95 1.91
C GLN A 57 13.79 -9.92 3.36
N PHE A 58 14.02 -8.82 4.08
CA PHE A 58 13.50 -8.67 5.45
C PHE A 58 11.98 -8.81 5.50
N LEU A 59 11.24 -8.22 4.56
CA LEU A 59 9.78 -8.38 4.50
C LEU A 59 9.38 -9.82 4.17
N ASN A 60 10.07 -10.48 3.23
CA ASN A 60 9.81 -11.88 2.87
C ASN A 60 9.99 -12.80 4.10
N ASP A 61 11.05 -12.61 4.86
CA ASP A 61 11.34 -13.40 6.06
C ASP A 61 10.31 -13.13 7.16
N MET A 62 9.97 -11.86 7.39
CA MET A 62 8.99 -11.44 8.39
C MET A 62 7.61 -12.07 8.14
N PHE A 63 7.20 -12.19 6.87
CA PHE A 63 5.89 -12.72 6.50
C PHE A 63 5.90 -14.19 6.06
N ALA A 64 7.04 -14.87 6.07
CA ALA A 64 7.17 -16.25 5.56
C ALA A 64 6.13 -17.21 6.16
N GLY A 65 5.91 -17.15 7.49
CA GLY A 65 4.92 -17.98 8.17
C GLY A 65 3.46 -17.67 7.78
N MET A 66 3.15 -16.41 7.50
CA MET A 66 1.83 -15.99 7.03
C MET A 66 1.57 -16.51 5.62
N VAL A 67 2.55 -16.36 4.71
CA VAL A 67 2.48 -16.86 3.33
C VAL A 67 2.34 -18.38 3.31
N GLN A 68 3.08 -19.11 4.15
CA GLN A 68 2.93 -20.56 4.29
C GLN A 68 1.52 -20.96 4.76
N THR A 69 0.97 -20.26 5.75
CA THR A 69 -0.38 -20.52 6.25
C THR A 69 -1.44 -20.24 5.18
N ALA A 70 -1.32 -19.11 4.48
CA ALA A 70 -2.22 -18.74 3.40
C ALA A 70 -2.17 -19.75 2.25
N THR A 71 -0.97 -20.18 1.83
CA THR A 71 -0.80 -21.16 0.75
C THR A 71 -1.34 -22.54 1.12
N VAL A 72 -1.11 -23.02 2.34
CA VAL A 72 -1.71 -24.29 2.83
C VAL A 72 -3.23 -24.20 2.85
N THR A 73 -3.79 -23.08 3.32
CA THR A 73 -5.24 -22.87 3.38
C THR A 73 -5.86 -22.79 1.98
N ALA A 74 -5.24 -22.03 1.07
CA ALA A 74 -5.67 -21.93 -0.33
C ALA A 74 -5.61 -23.28 -1.05
N ARG A 75 -4.55 -24.08 -0.84
CA ARG A 75 -4.44 -25.43 -1.39
C ARG A 75 -5.55 -26.35 -0.87
N ARG A 76 -5.83 -26.29 0.44
CA ARG A 76 -6.94 -27.05 1.05
C ARG A 76 -8.30 -26.61 0.52
N ALA A 77 -8.51 -25.31 0.29
CA ALA A 77 -9.75 -24.80 -0.31
C ALA A 77 -9.91 -25.30 -1.76
N LYS A 78 -8.85 -25.20 -2.57
CA LYS A 78 -8.84 -25.70 -3.96
C LYS A 78 -9.19 -27.19 -4.04
N ALA A 79 -8.63 -28.02 -3.16
CA ALA A 79 -8.92 -29.45 -3.11
C ALA A 79 -10.38 -29.79 -2.77
N ARG A 80 -11.11 -28.89 -2.09
CA ARG A 80 -12.54 -29.04 -1.80
C ARG A 80 -13.42 -28.64 -2.99
N LEU A 81 -12.95 -27.72 -3.82
CA LEU A 81 -13.66 -27.25 -5.02
C LEU A 81 -13.47 -28.17 -6.22
N SER A 82 -12.48 -29.06 -6.18
CA SER A 82 -12.20 -30.06 -7.23
C SER A 82 -12.85 -31.43 -6.97
N LYS A 83 -13.80 -31.51 -6.03
CA LYS A 83 -14.69 -32.65 -5.80
C LYS A 83 -16.09 -32.28 -6.26
#